data_AF-A0A349JJR8-F1
#
_entry.id   AF-A0A349JJR8-F1
#
_cell.length_a   1.000
_cell.length_b   1.000
_cell.length_c   1.000
_cell.angle_alpha   90.00
_cell.angle_beta   90.00
_cell.angle_gamma   90.00
#
_symmetry.space_group_name_H-M   'P 1'
#
loop_
_entity.id
_entity.type
_entity.pdbx_description
1 polymer ?
#
loop_
_entity_poly.entity_id
_entity_poly.type
_entity_poly.pdbx_seq_one_letter_code
_entity_poly.pdbx_strand_id
1 'polypeptide(L)'
;MAYWIKFTYEKNTYLIDLDTIGAFSSELDNKRLTFWLPNSSQPIILIPHANSDTYKQVLDYIKKTIDRNFKGAWVKIHYDRKEFAIDLSRISSFVCEPNGRLSFWLPDSANTIILTRPGNQEAYQQVHEYIKNTTGHSLP
;
A
#
# COMPACT_ATOMS: atom_id res chain seq x y z
N MET A 1 6.48 -12.30 13.12
CA MET A 1 6.89 -11.44 14.25
C MET A 1 6.28 -10.07 14.01
N ALA A 2 5.36 -9.66 14.89
CA ALA A 2 4.66 -8.39 14.82
C ALA A 2 5.62 -7.20 14.96
N TYR A 3 5.30 -6.09 14.29
CA TYR A 3 6.05 -4.83 14.33
C TYR A 3 5.18 -3.76 14.99
N TRP A 4 5.10 -3.81 16.33
CA TRP A 4 4.30 -2.87 17.11
C TRP A 4 4.96 -1.51 17.24
N ILE A 5 4.21 -0.46 16.94
CA ILE A 5 4.60 0.94 17.18
C ILE A 5 3.56 1.66 18.03
N LYS A 6 4.02 2.60 18.86
CA LYS A 6 3.18 3.48 19.68
C LYS A 6 3.41 4.93 19.27
N PHE A 7 2.35 5.68 19.02
CA PHE A 7 2.44 7.10 18.67
C PHE A 7 1.19 7.89 19.04
N THR A 8 1.32 9.21 19.11
CA THR A 8 0.18 10.12 19.34
C THR A 8 -0.25 10.73 18.00
N TYR A 9 -1.53 10.64 17.68
CA TYR A 9 -2.13 11.25 16.49
C TYR A 9 -3.48 11.84 16.87
N GLU A 10 -3.74 13.10 16.51
CA GLU A 10 -4.99 13.82 16.83
C GLU A 10 -5.42 13.67 18.32
N LYS A 11 -4.47 13.85 19.25
CA LYS A 11 -4.64 13.73 20.71
C LYS A 11 -4.91 12.31 21.25
N ASN A 12 -5.02 11.32 20.37
CA ASN A 12 -5.19 9.93 20.77
C ASN A 12 -3.84 9.20 20.72
N THR A 13 -3.66 8.25 21.64
CA THR A 13 -2.51 7.32 21.59
C THR A 13 -2.91 6.08 20.81
N TYR A 14 -2.19 5.81 19.72
CA TYR A 14 -2.34 4.61 18.91
C TYR A 14 -1.26 3.60 19.28
N LEU A 15 -1.66 2.33 19.29
CA LEU A 15 -0.77 1.17 19.36
C LEU A 15 -1.18 0.26 18.21
N ILE A 16 -0.34 0.15 17.19
CA ILE A 16 -0.66 -0.61 15.98
C ILE A 16 0.47 -1.55 15.62
N ASP A 17 0.11 -2.68 15.03
CA ASP A 17 1.06 -3.58 14.40
C ASP A 17 1.18 -3.24 12.91
N LEU A 18 2.36 -2.81 12.47
CA LEU A 18 2.60 -2.47 11.06
C LEU A 18 2.49 -3.68 10.13
N ASP A 19 2.67 -4.90 10.65
CA ASP A 19 2.41 -6.12 9.89
C ASP A 19 0.93 -6.26 9.51
N THR A 20 0.02 -5.51 10.15
CA THR A 20 -1.43 -5.51 9.84
C THR A 20 -1.85 -4.45 8.83
N ILE A 21 -0.93 -3.63 8.33
CA ILE A 21 -1.22 -2.58 7.35
C ILE A 21 -1.03 -3.13 5.93
N GLY A 22 -2.06 -3.01 5.09
CA GLY A 22 -2.03 -3.53 3.72
C GLY A 22 -1.55 -2.57 2.64
N ALA A 23 -1.57 -1.27 2.92
CA ALA A 23 -1.13 -0.26 1.97
C ALA A 23 -0.55 0.98 2.65
N PHE A 24 0.45 1.54 2.01
CA PHE A 24 1.06 2.82 2.31
C PHE A 24 1.04 3.69 1.05
N SER A 25 0.86 4.99 1.22
CA SER A 25 1.02 5.96 0.13
C SER A 25 1.94 7.09 0.55
N SER A 26 2.87 7.47 -0.31
CA SER A 26 3.74 8.64 -0.13
C SER A 26 3.47 9.65 -1.23
N GLU A 27 3.19 10.89 -0.85
CA GLU A 27 3.16 12.02 -1.78
C GLU A 27 4.59 12.39 -2.20
N LEU A 28 4.82 12.53 -3.51
CA LEU A 28 6.15 12.80 -4.06
C LEU A 28 6.64 14.22 -3.71
N ASP A 29 5.73 15.19 -3.65
CA ASP A 29 6.07 16.61 -3.49
C ASP A 29 6.37 17.01 -2.03
N ASN A 30 5.58 16.51 -1.07
CA ASN A 30 5.64 16.96 0.32
C ASN A 30 5.98 15.83 1.32
N LYS A 31 6.24 14.61 0.82
CA LYS A 31 6.60 13.43 1.61
C LYS A 31 5.59 13.12 2.71
N ARG A 32 4.30 13.43 2.50
CA ARG A 32 3.22 12.96 3.38
C ARG A 32 3.06 11.46 3.19
N LEU A 33 3.20 10.72 4.30
CA LEU A 33 2.99 9.29 4.34
C LEU A 33 1.61 9.01 4.92
N THR A 34 0.79 8.29 4.19
CA THR A 34 -0.56 7.88 4.63
C THR A 34 -0.66 6.37 4.65
N PHE A 35 -1.32 5.84 5.66
CA PHE A 35 -1.75 4.45 5.71
C PHE A 35 -3.13 4.35 6.35
N TRP A 36 -3.81 3.23 6.16
CA TRP A 36 -5.18 3.02 6.66
C TRP A 36 -5.19 1.97 7.76
N LEU A 37 -5.86 2.29 8.86
CA LEU A 37 -6.02 1.35 9.97
C LEU A 37 -6.96 0.21 9.57
N PRO A 38 -6.63 -1.03 9.94
CA PRO A 38 -7.42 -2.20 9.57
C PRO A 38 -8.83 -2.12 10.18
N ASN A 39 -9.83 -2.58 9.44
CA ASN A 39 -11.25 -2.61 9.81
C ASN A 39 -11.97 -1.26 9.95
N SER A 40 -11.28 -0.18 10.35
CA SER A 40 -11.89 1.15 10.49
C SER A 40 -11.76 2.02 9.24
N SER A 41 -10.87 1.63 8.34
CA SER A 41 -10.49 2.41 7.15
C SER A 41 -10.01 3.83 7.45
N GLN A 42 -9.67 4.11 8.71
CA GLN A 42 -9.27 5.43 9.16
C GLN A 42 -7.86 5.74 8.64
N PRO A 43 -7.67 6.83 7.88
CA PRO A 43 -6.34 7.22 7.42
C PRO A 43 -5.53 7.83 8.57
N ILE A 44 -4.27 7.42 8.70
CA ILE A 44 -3.25 8.09 9.51
C ILE A 44 -2.29 8.77 8.56
N ILE A 45 -2.13 10.10 8.73
CA ILE A 45 -1.29 10.93 7.86
C ILE A 45 -0.09 11.43 8.68
N LEU A 46 1.10 10.95 8.33
CA LEU A 46 2.34 11.35 8.98
C LEU A 46 3.11 12.34 8.11
N ILE A 47 3.58 13.43 8.73
CA ILE A 47 4.40 14.45 8.07
C ILE A 47 5.78 14.48 8.74
N PRO A 48 6.90 14.56 7.96
CA PRO A 48 8.25 14.46 8.51
C PRO A 48 8.56 15.40 9.69
N HIS A 49 8.01 16.61 9.70
CA HIS A 49 8.28 17.60 10.75
C HIS A 49 7.40 17.41 12.00
N ALA A 50 6.14 17.03 11.83
CA ALA A 50 5.19 16.91 12.95
C ALA A 50 5.26 15.53 13.64
N ASN A 51 5.58 14.48 12.89
CA ASN A 51 5.55 13.09 13.35
C ASN A 51 6.91 12.41 13.17
N SER A 52 8.00 13.15 13.35
CA SER A 52 9.35 12.76 12.89
C SER A 52 9.78 11.36 13.34
N ASP A 53 9.51 10.97 14.58
CA ASP A 53 9.86 9.66 15.12
C ASP A 53 9.01 8.54 14.49
N THR A 54 7.68 8.64 14.57
CA THR A 54 6.75 7.67 13.98
C THR A 54 6.95 7.55 12.47
N TYR A 55 7.14 8.67 11.78
CA TYR A 55 7.40 8.73 10.36
C TYR A 55 8.65 7.93 9.98
N LYS A 56 9.75 8.08 10.73
CA LYS A 56 10.96 7.27 10.53
C LYS A 56 10.72 5.79 10.81
N GLN A 57 10.02 5.45 11.89
CA GLN A 57 9.71 4.05 12.22
C GLN A 57 8.93 3.35 11.09
N VAL A 58 7.91 4.03 10.53
CA VAL A 58 7.11 3.48 9.43
C VAL A 58 7.94 3.40 8.15
N LEU A 59 8.74 4.43 7.82
CA LEU A 59 9.63 4.36 6.64
C LEU A 59 10.65 3.22 6.73
N ASP A 60 11.24 2.99 7.91
CA ASP A 60 12.19 1.91 8.12
C ASP A 60 11.51 0.54 8.00
N TYR A 61 10.27 0.42 8.46
CA TYR A 61 9.46 -0.77 8.24
C TYR A 61 9.20 -1.01 6.75
N ILE A 62 8.73 0.00 6.01
CA ILE A 62 8.48 -0.07 4.57
C ILE A 62 9.74 -0.53 3.83
N LYS A 63 10.90 0.08 4.11
CA LYS A 63 12.18 -0.32 3.50
C LYS A 63 12.57 -1.77 3.83
N LYS A 64 12.36 -2.21 5.08
CA LYS A 64 12.71 -3.58 5.50
C LYS A 64 11.79 -4.62 4.87
N THR A 65 10.49 -4.34 4.79
CA THR A 65 9.50 -5.32 4.36
C THR A 65 9.39 -5.38 2.84
N ILE A 66 9.38 -4.23 2.18
CA ILE A 66 9.13 -4.10 0.74
C ILE A 66 10.43 -4.25 -0.05
N ASP A 67 11.47 -3.46 0.27
CA ASP A 67 12.70 -3.47 -0.56
C ASP A 67 13.51 -4.75 -0.40
N ARG A 68 13.34 -5.46 0.72
CA ARG A 68 14.00 -6.76 0.96
C ARG A 68 13.06 -7.94 0.73
N ASN A 69 11.84 -7.70 0.27
CA ASN A 69 10.79 -8.68 -0.04
C ASN A 69 10.61 -9.74 1.06
N PHE A 70 10.65 -9.31 2.32
CA PHE A 70 10.74 -10.22 3.47
C PHE A 70 9.41 -10.91 3.80
N LYS A 71 8.28 -10.30 3.44
CA LYS A 71 6.91 -10.78 3.74
C LYS A 71 5.92 -10.23 2.73
N GLY A 72 5.00 -11.06 2.23
CA GLY A 72 3.87 -10.63 1.40
C GLY A 72 4.22 -10.43 -0.08
N ALA A 73 3.20 -10.09 -0.87
CA ALA A 73 3.34 -9.84 -2.31
C ALA A 73 3.27 -8.33 -2.57
N TRP A 74 4.28 -7.59 -2.11
CA TRP A 74 4.28 -6.13 -2.21
C TRP A 74 4.59 -5.64 -3.62
N VAL A 75 3.80 -4.67 -4.07
CA VAL A 75 4.01 -3.95 -5.33
C VAL A 75 4.12 -2.45 -5.07
N LYS A 76 4.99 -1.78 -5.81
CA LYS A 76 5.07 -0.31 -5.85
C LYS A 76 4.37 0.23 -7.09
N ILE A 77 3.47 1.19 -6.93
CA ILE A 77 2.65 1.75 -8.00
C ILE A 77 2.71 3.27 -7.96
N HIS A 78 3.00 3.89 -9.10
CA HIS A 78 2.91 5.34 -9.25
C HIS A 78 1.52 5.70 -9.78
N TYR A 79 0.73 6.40 -8.96
CA TYR A 79 -0.64 6.77 -9.31
C TYR A 79 -1.00 8.11 -8.66
N ASP A 80 -1.64 9.01 -9.42
CA ASP A 80 -2.11 10.32 -8.94
C ASP A 80 -1.06 11.12 -8.13
N ARG A 81 0.16 11.26 -8.69
CA ARG A 81 1.32 11.95 -8.06
C ARG A 81 1.77 11.37 -6.72
N LYS A 82 1.32 10.16 -6.39
CA LYS A 82 1.70 9.40 -5.20
C LYS A 82 2.40 8.12 -5.61
N GLU A 83 3.32 7.68 -4.77
CA GLU A 83 3.82 6.31 -4.79
C GLU A 83 3.00 5.51 -3.77
N PHE A 84 2.44 4.40 -4.20
CA PHE A 84 1.75 3.45 -3.35
C PHE A 84 2.61 2.20 -3.19
N ALA A 85 2.65 1.68 -1.98
CA ALA A 85 3.21 0.38 -1.68
C ALA A 85 2.09 -0.49 -1.12
N ILE A 86 1.74 -1.57 -1.81
CA ILE A 86 0.50 -2.33 -1.58
C ILE A 86 0.82 -3.81 -1.48
N ASP A 87 0.31 -4.48 -0.45
CA ASP A 87 0.39 -5.93 -0.29
C ASP A 87 -0.75 -6.60 -1.05
N LEU A 88 -0.44 -7.25 -2.17
CA LEU A 88 -1.43 -7.90 -3.02
C LEU A 88 -2.14 -9.07 -2.33
N SER A 89 -1.54 -9.65 -1.28
CA SER A 89 -2.18 -10.70 -0.47
C SER A 89 -3.44 -10.23 0.28
N ARG A 90 -3.64 -8.92 0.37
CA ARG A 90 -4.79 -8.31 1.03
C ARG A 90 -5.87 -7.80 0.08
N ILE A 91 -5.65 -7.93 -1.22
CA ILE A 91 -6.61 -7.54 -2.23
C ILE A 91 -7.54 -8.72 -2.50
N SER A 92 -8.84 -8.52 -2.29
CA SER A 92 -9.85 -9.55 -2.47
C SER A 92 -10.52 -9.53 -3.85
N SER A 93 -10.35 -8.47 -4.63
CA SER A 93 -11.01 -8.30 -5.92
C SER A 93 -10.19 -7.48 -6.90
N PHE A 94 -10.24 -7.90 -8.16
CA PHE A 94 -9.60 -7.25 -9.30
C PHE A 94 -10.61 -7.11 -10.44
N VAL A 95 -10.56 -5.99 -11.16
CA VAL A 95 -11.40 -5.73 -12.33
C VAL A 95 -10.49 -5.40 -13.50
N CYS A 96 -10.58 -6.16 -14.60
CA CYS A 96 -9.91 -5.83 -15.84
C CYS A 96 -10.95 -5.43 -16.89
N GLU A 97 -10.82 -4.21 -17.40
CA GLU A 97 -11.68 -3.70 -18.47
C GLU A 97 -11.14 -4.12 -19.85
N PRO A 98 -12.00 -4.18 -20.88
CA PRO A 98 -11.59 -4.56 -22.25
C PRO A 98 -10.47 -3.72 -22.86
N ASN A 99 -10.27 -2.49 -22.36
CA ASN A 99 -9.20 -1.59 -22.77
C ASN A 99 -7.84 -1.89 -22.10
N GLY A 100 -7.74 -2.97 -21.30
CA GLY A 100 -6.54 -3.34 -20.55
C GLY A 100 -6.31 -2.53 -19.28
N ARG A 101 -7.32 -1.81 -18.79
CA ARG A 101 -7.27 -1.09 -17.52
C ARG A 101 -7.57 -2.06 -16.38
N LEU A 102 -6.62 -2.22 -15.48
CA LEU A 102 -6.74 -3.07 -14.30
C LEU A 102 -7.02 -2.18 -13.09
N SER A 103 -8.09 -2.46 -12.36
CA SER A 103 -8.47 -1.71 -11.16
C SER A 103 -8.69 -2.63 -9.97
N PHE A 104 -8.38 -2.13 -8.78
CA PHE A 104 -8.63 -2.80 -7.51
C PHE A 104 -8.70 -1.77 -6.39
N TRP A 105 -9.21 -2.17 -5.23
CA TRP A 105 -9.38 -1.28 -4.07
C TRP A 105 -8.25 -1.48 -3.08
N LEU A 106 -7.74 -0.38 -2.52
CA LEU A 106 -6.73 -0.45 -1.48
C LEU A 106 -7.27 -1.22 -0.25
N PRO A 107 -6.45 -2.03 0.42
CA PRO A 107 -6.84 -2.68 1.67
C PRO A 107 -7.28 -1.63 2.68
N ASP A 108 -8.40 -1.88 3.36
CA ASP A 108 -8.94 -1.00 4.40
C ASP A 108 -9.16 0.44 3.91
N SER A 109 -9.46 0.63 2.62
CA SER A 109 -9.72 1.95 2.05
C SER A 109 -10.73 1.86 0.90
N ALA A 110 -11.53 2.91 0.74
CA ALA A 110 -12.44 3.02 -0.41
C ALA A 110 -11.72 3.49 -1.70
N ASN A 111 -10.41 3.75 -1.63
CA ASN A 111 -9.65 4.26 -2.76
C ASN A 111 -9.41 3.16 -3.81
N THR A 112 -9.79 3.46 -5.05
CA THR A 112 -9.49 2.61 -6.21
C THR A 112 -8.12 2.96 -6.79
N ILE A 113 -7.27 1.96 -6.99
CA ILE A 113 -6.06 2.08 -7.81
C ILE A 113 -6.41 1.64 -9.22
N ILE A 114 -6.08 2.49 -10.19
CA ILE A 114 -6.27 2.22 -11.61
C ILE A 114 -4.89 2.11 -12.26
N LEU A 115 -4.59 0.93 -12.78
CA LEU A 115 -3.32 0.55 -13.35
C LEU A 115 -3.46 0.35 -14.86
N THR A 116 -2.59 1.00 -15.62
CA THR A 116 -2.50 0.85 -17.08
C THR A 116 -1.08 0.48 -17.46
N ARG A 117 -0.94 -0.37 -18.49
CA ARG A 117 0.35 -0.89 -18.94
C ARG A 117 1.39 0.21 -19.28
N PRO A 118 1.06 1.30 -20.02
CA PRO A 118 2.06 2.32 -20.38
C PRO A 118 2.59 3.13 -19.21
N GLY A 119 1.81 3.31 -18.14
CA GLY A 119 2.19 4.13 -16.98
C GLY A 119 2.90 3.37 -15.87
N ASN A 120 2.72 2.05 -15.79
CA ASN A 120 3.22 1.22 -14.70
C ASN A 120 3.51 -0.21 -15.19
N GLN A 121 4.32 -0.37 -16.23
CA GLN A 121 4.52 -1.66 -16.91
C GLN A 121 4.96 -2.78 -15.95
N GLU A 122 5.94 -2.50 -15.09
CA GLU A 122 6.46 -3.47 -14.13
C GLU A 122 5.39 -3.90 -13.12
N ALA A 123 4.75 -2.92 -12.46
CA ALA A 123 3.69 -3.22 -11.51
C ALA A 123 2.49 -3.91 -12.17
N TYR A 124 2.16 -3.53 -13.41
CA TYR A 124 1.09 -4.18 -14.19
C TYR A 124 1.39 -5.66 -14.39
N GLN A 125 2.62 -5.98 -14.77
CA GLN A 125 3.04 -7.37 -14.92
C GLN A 125 3.04 -8.12 -13.58
N GLN A 126 3.56 -7.52 -12.50
CA GLN A 126 3.58 -8.13 -11.16
C GLN A 126 2.18 -8.46 -10.66
N VAL A 127 1.21 -7.56 -10.84
CA VAL A 127 -0.18 -7.82 -10.43
C VAL A 127 -0.81 -8.95 -11.27
N HIS A 128 -0.57 -8.97 -12.58
CA HIS A 128 -1.04 -10.06 -13.45
C HIS A 128 -0.46 -11.42 -13.06
N GLU A 129 0.86 -11.47 -12.81
CA GLU A 129 1.54 -12.68 -12.35
C GLU A 129 1.00 -13.13 -10.99
N TYR A 130 0.80 -12.20 -10.06
CA TYR A 130 0.22 -12.50 -8.75
C TYR A 130 -1.19 -13.09 -8.86
N ILE A 131 -2.06 -12.49 -9.68
CA ILE A 131 -3.43 -12.99 -9.90
C ILE A 131 -3.40 -14.40 -10.47
N LYS A 132 -2.57 -14.63 -11.50
CA LYS A 132 -2.42 -15.96 -12.11
C LYS A 132 -1.91 -16.99 -11.12
N ASN A 133 -0.89 -16.66 -10.33
CA ASN A 133 -0.28 -17.57 -9.37
C ASN A 133 -1.22 -17.89 -8.18
N THR A 134 -2.05 -16.92 -7.77
CA THR A 134 -2.92 -17.06 -6.60
C THR A 134 -4.27 -17.68 -6.94
N THR A 135 -4.84 -17.32 -8.09
CA THR A 135 -6.21 -17.70 -8.47
C THR A 135 -6.26 -18.76 -9.59
N GLY A 136 -5.17 -18.97 -10.33
CA GLY A 136 -5.15 -19.81 -11.52
C GLY A 136 -5.76 -19.17 -12.77
N HIS A 137 -6.34 -17.96 -12.66
CA HIS A 137 -6.96 -17.24 -13.76
C HIS A 137 -6.01 -16.21 -14.38
N SER A 138 -6.04 -16.10 -15.71
CA SER A 138 -5.37 -15.02 -16.45
C SER A 138 -6.39 -13.95 -16.82
N LEU A 139 -6.02 -12.69 -16.61
CA LEU A 139 -6.79 -11.56 -17.10
C LEU A 139 -6.33 -11.18 -18.52
N PRO A 140 -7.18 -10.51 -19.33
CA PRO A 140 -6.84 -10.03 -20.67
C PRO A 140 -5.61 -9.11 -20.75
#